data_AF-A0A7C4S750-F1
#
_entry.id   AF-A0A7C4S750-F1
#
_cell.length_a   1.000
_cell.length_b   1.000
_cell.length_c   1.000
_cell.angle_alpha   90.00
_cell.angle_beta   90.00
_cell.angle_gamma   90.00
#
_symmetry.space_group_name_H-M   'P 1'
#
loop_
_entity.id
_entity.type
_entity.pdbx_description
1 polymer ?
#
loop_
_entity_poly.entity_id
_entity_poly.type
_entity_poly.pdbx_seq_one_letter_code
_entity_poly.pdbx_strand_id
1 'polypeptide(L)'
;MEIKVVFLAHRVEFLELLREEADKYGVLVLEEPNDFLLEKFLNGSISLEEYVSNSDTSFPQYTLHQARLLKNLHNQGLKILQVEPYLEIIERIHVSIKVGKFREYTRNPEVKNVLEVEREAVGKLIEYQEELMKGEFDRIVDKVVEFARKDSERFKLRDYMRASAIAELREDDKVIVEAGYLHILLPIFLQRLNVRVETVNLLEKACRLLNLELNENPGDTLTKAYMLNIELNGYERLMAAQSLVYVSMVSKDEKLPTRENPFPHLLEEINLARKVKKMSYEECKKEFFRILRRNNLRM
;
A
#
# COMPACT_ATOMS: atom_id res chain seq x y z
N MET A 1 -17.18 -17.96 -8.55
CA MET A 1 -15.98 -17.53 -7.82
C MET A 1 -16.41 -16.72 -6.59
N GLU A 2 -16.07 -17.22 -5.41
CA GLU A 2 -16.25 -16.53 -4.13
C GLU A 2 -14.90 -15.93 -3.74
N ILE A 3 -14.86 -14.62 -3.52
CA ILE A 3 -13.63 -13.89 -3.18
C ILE A 3 -13.71 -13.33 -1.77
N LYS A 4 -12.62 -13.44 -1.01
CA LYS A 4 -12.37 -12.61 0.17
C LYS A 4 -11.21 -11.66 -0.09
N VAL A 5 -11.44 -10.36 0.03
CA VAL A 5 -10.38 -9.35 0.02
C VAL A 5 -9.89 -9.13 1.45
N VAL A 6 -8.59 -9.29 1.66
CA VAL A 6 -7.90 -9.14 2.95
C VAL A 6 -7.09 -7.86 2.92
N PHE A 7 -7.52 -6.88 3.69
CA PHE A 7 -6.78 -5.63 3.86
C PHE A 7 -5.69 -5.77 4.92
N LEU A 8 -4.46 -5.47 4.56
CA LEU A 8 -3.33 -5.48 5.47
C LEU A 8 -2.34 -4.34 5.18
N ALA A 9 -1.45 -4.09 6.13
CA ALA A 9 -0.25 -3.32 5.89
C ALA A 9 0.89 -4.32 5.64
N HIS A 10 1.78 -4.03 4.70
CA HIS A 10 2.94 -4.88 4.37
C HIS A 10 3.98 -4.86 5.51
N ARG A 11 3.62 -5.46 6.66
CA ARG A 11 4.39 -5.56 7.89
C ARG A 11 4.35 -6.99 8.39
N VAL A 12 5.46 -7.47 8.94
CA VAL A 12 5.62 -8.87 9.39
C VAL A 12 4.52 -9.29 10.39
N GLU A 13 4.07 -8.36 11.23
CA GLU A 13 3.05 -8.59 12.26
C GLU A 13 1.67 -9.04 11.74
N PHE A 14 1.36 -8.82 10.46
CA PHE A 14 0.08 -9.24 9.87
C PHE A 14 0.15 -10.60 9.16
N LEU A 15 1.33 -11.15 8.93
CA LEU A 15 1.50 -12.38 8.14
C LEU A 15 0.84 -13.60 8.78
N GLU A 16 0.85 -13.70 10.11
CA GLU A 16 0.17 -14.80 10.80
C GLU A 16 -1.35 -14.67 10.70
N LEU A 17 -1.89 -13.46 10.78
CA LEU A 17 -3.31 -13.22 10.58
C LEU A 17 -3.74 -13.48 9.13
N LEU A 18 -2.87 -13.20 8.15
CA LEU A 18 -3.09 -13.55 6.75
C LEU A 18 -3.12 -15.07 6.57
N ARG A 19 -2.17 -15.80 7.19
CA ARG A 19 -2.13 -17.27 7.18
C ARG A 19 -3.44 -17.88 7.67
N GLU A 20 -3.96 -17.41 8.82
CA GLU A 20 -5.23 -17.89 9.38
C GLU A 20 -6.43 -17.69 8.44
N GLU A 21 -6.43 -16.60 7.66
CA GLU A 21 -7.48 -16.38 6.66
C GLU A 21 -7.26 -17.28 5.44
N ALA A 22 -6.01 -17.42 4.97
CA ALA A 22 -5.64 -18.19 3.78
C ALA A 22 -5.88 -19.70 3.91
N ASP A 23 -5.77 -20.27 5.12
CA ASP A 23 -5.98 -21.70 5.41
C ASP A 23 -7.35 -22.25 4.93
N LYS A 24 -8.32 -21.38 4.61
CA LYS A 24 -9.69 -21.73 4.18
C LYS A 24 -9.91 -21.60 2.67
N TYR A 25 -8.88 -21.25 1.91
CA TYR A 25 -8.96 -20.92 0.49
C TYR A 25 -8.05 -21.82 -0.34
N GLY A 26 -8.35 -21.97 -1.63
CA GLY A 26 -7.53 -22.76 -2.57
C GLY A 26 -6.58 -21.89 -3.40
N VAL A 27 -6.86 -20.60 -3.51
CA VAL A 27 -6.06 -19.64 -4.30
C VAL A 27 -5.80 -18.38 -3.49
N LEU A 28 -4.54 -17.95 -3.41
CA LEU A 28 -4.12 -16.65 -2.89
C LEU A 28 -3.63 -15.76 -4.04
N VAL A 29 -4.20 -14.57 -4.16
CA VAL A 29 -3.81 -13.53 -5.11
C VAL A 29 -3.06 -12.42 -4.39
N LEU A 30 -1.80 -12.19 -4.76
CA LEU A 30 -0.90 -11.19 -4.19
C LEU A 30 -1.05 -9.83 -4.88
N GLU A 31 -0.73 -8.75 -4.16
CA GLU A 31 -0.60 -7.39 -4.69
C GLU A 31 0.83 -7.15 -5.21
N GLU A 32 1.25 -7.98 -6.16
CA GLU A 32 2.58 -7.92 -6.75
C GLU A 32 2.48 -8.09 -8.27
N PRO A 33 3.36 -7.44 -9.06
CA PRO A 33 3.43 -7.69 -10.48
C PRO A 33 3.87 -9.13 -10.73
N ASN A 34 3.38 -9.73 -11.82
CA ASN A 34 3.77 -11.08 -12.18
C ASN A 34 5.26 -11.16 -12.53
N ASP A 35 6.02 -11.94 -11.77
CA ASP A 35 7.41 -12.24 -12.04
C ASP A 35 7.72 -13.75 -11.97
N PHE A 36 8.77 -14.17 -12.68
CA PHE A 36 9.21 -15.56 -12.68
C PHE A 36 10.05 -15.95 -11.44
N LEU A 37 10.45 -14.99 -10.60
CA LEU A 37 11.27 -15.26 -9.42
C LEU A 37 10.45 -15.94 -8.33
N LEU A 38 9.22 -15.49 -8.08
CA LEU A 38 8.34 -16.11 -7.11
C LEU A 38 8.04 -17.57 -7.48
N GLU A 39 7.69 -17.84 -8.74
CA GLU A 39 7.44 -19.21 -9.21
C GLU A 39 8.67 -20.11 -9.03
N LYS A 40 9.86 -19.63 -9.43
CA LYS A 40 11.12 -20.38 -9.24
C LYS A 40 11.37 -20.68 -7.76
N PHE A 41 11.11 -19.73 -6.88
CA PHE A 41 11.27 -19.91 -5.44
C PHE A 41 10.25 -20.91 -4.87
N LEU A 42 8.97 -20.77 -5.23
CA LEU A 42 7.89 -21.68 -4.82
C LEU A 42 8.12 -23.12 -5.31
N ASN A 43 8.75 -23.30 -6.46
CA ASN A 43 9.14 -24.61 -6.99
C ASN A 43 10.51 -25.11 -6.47
N GLY A 44 11.25 -24.29 -5.72
CA GLY A 44 12.55 -24.65 -5.14
C GLY A 44 13.72 -24.61 -6.12
N SER A 45 13.57 -23.91 -7.24
CA SER A 45 14.63 -23.69 -8.24
C SER A 45 15.66 -22.63 -7.80
N ILE A 46 15.29 -21.73 -6.90
CA ILE A 46 16.18 -20.73 -6.29
C ILE A 46 16.03 -20.74 -4.77
N SER A 47 17.06 -20.30 -4.04
CA SER A 47 17.01 -20.22 -2.58
C SER A 47 16.19 -19.02 -2.09
N LEU A 48 15.86 -18.99 -0.79
CA LEU A 48 15.20 -17.85 -0.18
C LEU A 48 16.07 -16.59 -0.25
N GLU A 49 17.37 -16.73 0.00
CA GLU A 49 18.36 -15.65 -0.06
C GLU A 49 18.47 -15.10 -1.49
N GLU A 50 18.47 -15.98 -2.49
CA GLU A 50 18.49 -15.60 -3.90
C GLU A 50 17.21 -14.86 -4.29
N TYR A 51 16.03 -15.35 -3.87
CA TYR A 51 14.76 -14.67 -4.11
C TYR A 51 14.75 -13.25 -3.51
N VAL A 52 15.05 -13.11 -2.21
CA VAL A 52 15.03 -11.81 -1.52
C VAL A 52 16.08 -10.84 -2.11
N SER A 53 17.28 -11.33 -2.44
CA SER A 53 18.34 -10.47 -2.99
C SER A 53 18.05 -9.96 -4.40
N ASN A 54 17.23 -10.67 -5.17
CA ASN A 54 16.81 -10.28 -6.52
C ASN A 54 15.43 -9.59 -6.55
N SER A 55 14.73 -9.53 -5.41
CA SER A 55 13.48 -8.78 -5.29
C SER A 55 13.75 -7.28 -5.15
N ASP A 56 13.02 -6.45 -5.89
CA ASP A 56 13.07 -4.99 -5.78
C ASP A 56 12.18 -4.54 -4.60
N THR A 57 12.61 -4.83 -3.37
CA THR A 57 11.83 -4.56 -2.16
C THR A 57 12.44 -3.44 -1.31
N SER A 58 11.58 -2.54 -0.83
CA SER A 58 11.94 -1.57 0.22
C SER A 58 11.81 -2.13 1.64
N PHE A 59 11.32 -3.38 1.79
CA PHE A 59 11.02 -4.01 3.08
C PHE A 59 11.59 -5.45 3.12
N PRO A 60 12.92 -5.60 3.20
CA PRO A 60 13.57 -6.91 3.13
C PRO A 60 13.13 -7.88 4.23
N GLN A 61 12.83 -7.41 5.46
CA GLN A 61 12.32 -8.30 6.50
C GLN A 61 10.92 -8.78 6.18
N TYR A 62 10.03 -7.89 5.73
CA TYR A 62 8.70 -8.29 5.27
C TYR A 62 8.78 -9.32 4.15
N THR A 63 9.53 -9.05 3.07
CA THR A 63 9.68 -9.95 1.92
C THR A 63 10.23 -11.30 2.36
N LEU A 64 11.25 -11.34 3.24
CA LEU A 64 11.80 -12.59 3.77
C LEU A 64 10.75 -13.44 4.50
N HIS A 65 9.96 -12.82 5.37
CA HIS A 65 8.95 -13.51 6.17
C HIS A 65 7.72 -13.91 5.33
N GLN A 66 7.30 -13.06 4.39
CA GLN A 66 6.22 -13.34 3.46
C GLN A 66 6.61 -14.50 2.53
N ALA A 67 7.81 -14.50 1.96
CA ALA A 67 8.30 -15.59 1.12
C ALA A 67 8.25 -16.95 1.84
N ARG A 68 8.70 -17.00 3.11
CA ARG A 68 8.59 -18.22 3.93
C ARG A 68 7.14 -18.67 4.12
N LEU A 69 6.23 -17.74 4.41
CA LEU A 69 4.79 -18.03 4.52
C LEU A 69 4.24 -18.58 3.20
N LEU A 70 4.49 -17.90 2.08
CA LEU A 70 4.03 -18.30 0.75
C LEU A 70 4.55 -19.69 0.38
N LYS A 71 5.83 -19.99 0.64
CA LYS A 71 6.39 -21.32 0.41
C LYS A 71 5.67 -22.40 1.22
N ASN A 72 5.37 -22.12 2.49
CA ASN A 72 4.66 -23.06 3.35
C ASN A 72 3.22 -23.30 2.85
N LEU A 73 2.49 -22.24 2.50
CA LEU A 73 1.15 -22.33 1.95
C LEU A 73 1.12 -23.08 0.60
N HIS A 74 2.07 -22.78 -0.28
CA HIS A 74 2.23 -23.48 -1.56
C HIS A 74 2.50 -24.98 -1.36
N ASN A 75 3.39 -25.34 -0.42
CA ASN A 75 3.65 -26.74 -0.09
C ASN A 75 2.41 -27.46 0.50
N GLN A 76 1.44 -26.72 1.04
CA GLN A 76 0.15 -27.23 1.52
C GLN A 76 -0.90 -27.32 0.40
N GLY A 77 -0.55 -26.95 -0.83
CA GLY A 77 -1.42 -27.02 -2.01
C GLY A 77 -2.13 -25.71 -2.38
N LEU A 78 -1.85 -24.60 -1.67
CA LEU A 78 -2.43 -23.31 -2.03
C LEU A 78 -1.81 -22.80 -3.34
N LYS A 79 -2.66 -22.51 -4.34
CA LYS A 79 -2.23 -21.87 -5.58
C LYS A 79 -1.95 -20.40 -5.31
N ILE A 80 -0.78 -19.92 -5.71
CA ILE A 80 -0.37 -18.52 -5.50
C ILE A 80 -0.29 -17.82 -6.86
N LEU A 81 -0.98 -16.69 -6.98
CA LEU A 81 -1.05 -15.88 -8.18
C LEU A 81 -0.61 -14.45 -7.85
N GLN A 82 0.13 -13.82 -8.76
CA GLN A 82 0.47 -12.40 -8.72
C GLN A 82 -0.45 -11.67 -9.69
N VAL A 83 -1.24 -10.70 -9.19
CA VAL A 83 -2.15 -9.92 -10.03
C VAL A 83 -2.07 -8.46 -9.61
N GLU A 84 -1.23 -7.71 -10.31
CA GLU A 84 -1.10 -6.26 -10.19
C GLU A 84 -0.81 -5.62 -11.56
N PRO A 85 -1.80 -5.57 -12.47
CA PRO A 85 -1.59 -5.16 -13.87
C PRO A 85 -1.03 -3.74 -14.02
N TYR A 86 -1.33 -2.84 -13.08
CA TYR A 86 -0.81 -1.48 -13.11
C TYR A 86 0.72 -1.47 -12.98
N LEU A 87 1.28 -2.17 -11.97
CA LEU A 87 2.72 -2.25 -11.79
C LEU A 87 3.39 -3.00 -12.94
N GLU A 88 2.77 -4.06 -13.46
CA GLU A 88 3.28 -4.75 -14.66
C GLU A 88 3.40 -3.81 -15.87
N ILE A 89 2.44 -2.90 -16.07
CA ILE A 89 2.53 -1.88 -17.13
C ILE A 89 3.67 -0.90 -16.84
N ILE A 90 3.85 -0.44 -15.59
CA ILE A 90 4.96 0.44 -15.22
C ILE A 90 6.32 -0.22 -15.49
N GLU A 91 6.50 -1.47 -15.10
CA GLU A 91 7.72 -2.23 -15.38
C GLU A 91 7.98 -2.35 -16.88
N ARG A 92 6.95 -2.69 -17.65
CA ARG A 92 7.04 -2.78 -19.12
C ARG A 92 7.31 -1.43 -19.77
N ILE A 93 6.83 -0.32 -19.21
CA ILE A 93 7.22 1.03 -19.63
C ILE A 93 8.73 1.20 -19.47
N HIS A 94 9.31 0.89 -18.30
CA HIS A 94 10.74 0.99 -18.05
C HIS A 94 11.57 0.10 -19.00
N VAL A 95 11.14 -1.15 -19.22
CA VAL A 95 11.77 -2.06 -20.18
C VAL A 95 11.71 -1.49 -21.59
N SER A 96 10.56 -0.96 -22.01
CA SER A 96 10.37 -0.39 -23.35
C SER A 96 11.30 0.80 -23.63
N ILE A 97 11.65 1.59 -22.62
CA ILE A 97 12.64 2.67 -22.71
C ILE A 97 14.03 2.07 -22.95
N LYS A 98 14.44 1.08 -22.14
CA LYS A 98 15.74 0.42 -22.25
C LYS A 98 15.97 -0.23 -23.62
N VAL A 99 14.92 -0.77 -24.24
CA VAL A 99 15.00 -1.44 -25.56
C VAL A 99 14.60 -0.53 -26.74
N GLY A 100 14.37 0.76 -26.52
CA GLY A 100 14.07 1.73 -27.59
C GLY A 100 12.67 1.61 -28.22
N LYS A 101 11.72 0.92 -27.57
CA LYS A 101 10.34 0.68 -28.05
C LYS A 101 9.26 1.51 -27.34
N PHE A 102 9.65 2.49 -26.53
CA PHE A 102 8.72 3.30 -25.73
C PHE A 102 7.56 3.91 -26.54
N ARG A 103 7.84 4.49 -27.72
CA ARG A 103 6.82 5.10 -28.59
C ARG A 103 5.82 4.10 -29.17
N GLU A 104 6.23 2.86 -29.35
CA GLU A 104 5.36 1.79 -29.84
C GLU A 104 4.45 1.32 -28.71
N TYR A 105 5.05 1.05 -27.53
CA TYR A 105 4.33 0.54 -26.37
C TYR A 105 3.26 1.52 -25.85
N THR A 106 3.58 2.81 -25.84
CA THR A 106 2.67 3.89 -25.38
C THR A 106 1.54 4.23 -26.37
N ARG A 107 1.45 3.56 -27.53
CA ARG A 107 0.27 3.66 -28.41
C ARG A 107 -0.95 2.93 -27.86
N ASN A 108 -0.75 1.93 -27.00
CA ASN A 108 -1.85 1.26 -26.33
C ASN A 108 -2.58 2.28 -25.41
N PRO A 109 -3.90 2.50 -25.58
CA PRO A 109 -4.65 3.44 -24.76
C PRO A 109 -4.57 3.17 -23.25
N GLU A 110 -4.56 1.91 -22.83
CA GLU A 110 -4.43 1.51 -21.42
C GLU A 110 -3.06 1.91 -20.85
N VAL A 111 -1.98 1.61 -21.59
CA VAL A 111 -0.61 2.00 -21.22
C VAL A 111 -0.48 3.52 -21.14
N LYS A 112 -1.11 4.24 -22.08
CA LYS A 112 -1.12 5.72 -22.08
C LYS A 112 -1.83 6.27 -20.84
N ASN A 113 -2.98 5.70 -20.47
CA ASN A 113 -3.73 6.09 -19.28
C ASN A 113 -2.92 5.87 -18.00
N VAL A 114 -2.30 4.69 -17.84
CA VAL A 114 -1.40 4.39 -16.71
C VAL A 114 -0.24 5.37 -16.65
N LEU A 115 0.40 5.66 -17.78
CA LEU A 115 1.51 6.59 -17.85
C LEU A 115 1.12 8.03 -17.48
N GLU A 116 -0.07 8.49 -17.89
CA GLU A 116 -0.58 9.82 -17.56
C GLU A 116 -0.86 9.94 -16.06
N VAL A 117 -1.57 8.97 -15.48
CA VAL A 117 -1.87 8.94 -14.04
C VAL A 117 -0.59 8.85 -13.20
N GLU A 118 0.36 7.98 -13.57
CA GLU A 118 1.63 7.86 -12.87
C GLU A 118 2.44 9.16 -12.92
N ARG A 119 2.52 9.80 -14.10
CA ARG A 119 3.23 11.08 -14.26
C ARG A 119 2.64 12.18 -13.39
N GLU A 120 1.32 12.27 -13.31
CA GLU A 120 0.68 13.28 -12.46
C GLU A 120 0.94 13.03 -10.98
N ALA A 121 0.79 11.79 -10.51
CA ALA A 121 1.02 11.44 -9.11
C ALA A 121 2.49 11.64 -8.70
N VAL A 122 3.43 11.11 -9.49
CA VAL A 122 4.87 11.27 -9.24
C VAL A 122 5.30 12.73 -9.37
N GLY A 123 4.76 13.47 -10.33
CA GLY A 123 5.02 14.90 -10.47
C GLY A 123 4.65 15.68 -9.20
N LYS A 124 3.48 15.41 -8.61
CA LYS A 124 3.08 16.04 -7.34
C LYS A 124 3.91 15.60 -6.14
N LEU A 125 4.41 14.37 -6.12
CA LEU A 125 5.35 13.92 -5.10
C LEU A 125 6.67 14.70 -5.18
N ILE A 126 7.19 14.94 -6.39
CA ILE A 126 8.41 15.73 -6.61
C ILE A 126 8.19 17.19 -6.18
N GLU A 127 7.08 17.82 -6.58
CA GLU A 127 6.75 19.19 -6.15
C GLU A 127 6.67 19.30 -4.61
N TYR A 128 6.11 18.30 -3.93
CA TYR A 128 6.10 18.23 -2.46
C TYR A 128 7.52 18.18 -1.88
N GLN A 129 8.39 17.32 -2.42
CA GLN A 129 9.78 17.22 -1.96
C GLN A 129 10.55 18.53 -2.17
N GLU A 130 10.32 19.22 -3.29
CA GLU A 130 10.91 20.53 -3.58
C GLU A 130 10.47 21.60 -2.58
N GLU A 131 9.17 21.68 -2.27
CA GLU A 131 8.67 22.63 -1.27
C GLU A 131 9.12 22.26 0.15
N LEU A 132 9.26 20.97 0.46
CA LEU A 132 9.80 20.51 1.75
C LEU A 132 11.21 21.04 1.98
N MET A 133 12.06 21.06 0.94
CA MET A 133 13.41 21.61 1.01
C MET A 133 13.44 23.13 1.22
N LYS A 134 12.42 23.86 0.75
CA LYS A 134 12.30 25.31 0.94
C LYS A 134 11.85 25.67 2.35
N GLY A 135 11.12 24.78 3.03
CA GLY A 135 10.73 24.95 4.44
C GLY A 135 9.53 25.88 4.68
N GLU A 136 8.78 26.25 3.64
CA GLU A 136 7.56 27.06 3.79
C GLU A 136 6.35 26.18 4.14
N PHE A 137 6.06 26.03 5.44
CA PHE A 137 5.04 25.10 5.95
C PHE A 137 3.70 25.13 5.20
N ASP A 138 3.16 26.33 4.96
CA ASP A 138 1.87 26.48 4.32
C ASP A 138 1.86 25.99 2.86
N ARG A 139 2.96 26.18 2.13
CA ARG A 139 3.12 25.64 0.78
C ARG A 139 3.32 24.13 0.79
N ILE A 140 4.08 23.61 1.75
CA ILE A 140 4.27 22.16 1.91
C ILE A 140 2.91 21.49 2.13
N VAL A 141 2.07 22.04 3.00
CA VAL A 141 0.70 21.55 3.23
C VAL A 141 -0.10 21.54 1.93
N ASP A 142 -0.07 22.64 1.16
CA ASP A 142 -0.79 22.70 -0.11
C ASP A 142 -0.33 21.61 -1.09
N LYS A 143 0.98 21.31 -1.12
CA LYS A 143 1.52 20.20 -1.92
C LYS A 143 1.12 18.82 -1.43
N VAL A 144 0.98 18.61 -0.12
CA VAL A 144 0.44 17.35 0.41
C VAL A 144 -1.02 17.15 -0.02
N VAL A 145 -1.84 18.21 -0.02
CA VAL A 145 -3.22 18.16 -0.51
C VAL A 145 -3.28 17.84 -2.00
N GLU A 146 -2.47 18.53 -2.81
CA GLU A 146 -2.38 18.27 -4.26
C GLU A 146 -1.93 16.83 -4.56
N PHE A 147 -0.91 16.35 -3.84
CA PHE A 147 -0.40 14.99 -3.97
C PHE A 147 -1.47 13.96 -3.59
N ALA A 148 -2.09 14.07 -2.42
CA ALA A 148 -3.12 13.12 -1.97
C ALA A 148 -4.28 13.03 -2.97
N ARG A 149 -4.66 14.14 -3.61
CA ARG A 149 -5.68 14.15 -4.66
C ARG A 149 -5.24 13.36 -5.89
N LYS A 150 -4.03 13.60 -6.41
CA LYS A 150 -3.52 12.88 -7.59
C LYS A 150 -3.23 11.42 -7.31
N ASP A 151 -2.73 11.10 -6.12
CA ASP A 151 -2.50 9.74 -5.69
C ASP A 151 -3.81 8.95 -5.52
N SER A 152 -4.90 9.61 -5.13
CA SER A 152 -6.23 8.97 -5.10
C SER A 152 -6.71 8.50 -6.48
N GLU A 153 -6.41 9.25 -7.55
CA GLU A 153 -6.73 8.84 -8.92
C GLU A 153 -5.88 7.65 -9.36
N ARG A 154 -4.62 7.60 -8.92
CA ARG A 154 -3.75 6.44 -9.08
C ARG A 154 -4.32 5.20 -8.42
N PHE A 155 -4.76 5.28 -7.16
CA PHE A 155 -5.42 4.17 -6.48
C PHE A 155 -6.73 3.74 -7.17
N LYS A 156 -7.57 4.69 -7.63
CA LYS A 156 -8.79 4.37 -8.40
C LYS A 156 -8.48 3.51 -9.63
N LEU A 157 -7.44 3.88 -10.39
CA LEU A 157 -7.03 3.12 -11.58
C LEU A 157 -6.45 1.75 -11.21
N ARG A 158 -5.55 1.69 -10.20
CA ARG A 158 -4.98 0.43 -9.70
C ARG A 158 -6.07 -0.56 -9.26
N ASP A 159 -7.00 -0.11 -8.43
CA ASP A 159 -8.12 -0.92 -7.93
C ASP A 159 -8.99 -1.44 -9.07
N TYR A 160 -9.29 -0.60 -10.07
CA TYR A 160 -10.10 -1.00 -11.21
C TYR A 160 -9.41 -2.06 -12.08
N MET A 161 -8.14 -1.83 -12.44
CA MET A 161 -7.37 -2.77 -13.26
C MET A 161 -7.21 -4.11 -12.56
N ARG A 162 -6.90 -4.07 -11.25
CA ARG A 162 -6.74 -5.27 -10.43
C ARG A 162 -8.06 -6.03 -10.26
N ALA A 163 -9.18 -5.34 -10.01
CA ALA A 163 -10.50 -5.95 -9.96
C ALA A 163 -10.86 -6.65 -11.28
N SER A 164 -10.56 -6.00 -12.41
CA SER A 164 -10.85 -6.52 -13.75
C SER A 164 -10.06 -7.81 -14.01
N ALA A 165 -8.75 -7.81 -13.75
CA ALA A 165 -7.91 -9.00 -13.91
C ALA A 165 -8.31 -10.14 -12.97
N ILE A 166 -8.63 -9.84 -11.71
CA ILE A 166 -9.08 -10.85 -10.75
C ILE A 166 -10.40 -11.48 -11.18
N ALA A 167 -11.36 -10.69 -11.69
CA ALA A 167 -12.65 -11.19 -12.16
C ALA A 167 -12.52 -12.17 -13.35
N GLU A 168 -11.39 -12.15 -14.06
CA GLU A 168 -11.08 -13.03 -15.19
C GLU A 168 -10.40 -14.36 -14.81
N LEU A 169 -9.93 -14.54 -13.57
CA LEU A 169 -9.17 -15.73 -13.16
C LEU A 169 -9.95 -17.06 -13.30
N ARG A 170 -11.29 -17.03 -13.38
CA ARG A 170 -12.17 -18.20 -13.59
C ARG A 170 -11.79 -19.41 -12.71
N GLU A 171 -11.48 -19.17 -11.44
CA GLU A 171 -11.12 -20.23 -10.49
C GLU A 171 -12.37 -20.93 -9.95
N ASP A 172 -12.27 -22.27 -9.82
CA ASP A 172 -13.30 -23.12 -9.22
C ASP A 172 -13.24 -23.07 -7.68
N ASP A 173 -12.05 -22.84 -7.13
CA ASP A 173 -11.81 -22.72 -5.69
C ASP A 173 -12.21 -21.34 -5.13
N LYS A 174 -12.29 -21.27 -3.80
CA LYS A 174 -12.40 -19.99 -3.10
C LYS A 174 -11.09 -19.23 -3.23
N VAL A 175 -11.19 -17.94 -3.57
CA VAL A 175 -10.04 -17.06 -3.78
C VAL A 175 -9.91 -16.08 -2.61
N ILE A 176 -8.71 -15.96 -2.06
CA ILE A 176 -8.34 -14.91 -1.12
C ILE A 176 -7.41 -13.92 -1.82
N VAL A 177 -7.68 -12.63 -1.68
CA VAL A 177 -6.95 -11.54 -2.34
C VAL A 177 -6.29 -10.70 -1.26
N GLU A 178 -4.96 -10.70 -1.23
CA GLU A 178 -4.18 -9.77 -0.41
C GLU A 178 -4.26 -8.37 -1.04
N ALA A 179 -4.54 -7.35 -0.23
CA ALA A 179 -4.48 -5.96 -0.67
C ALA A 179 -4.02 -5.05 0.45
N GLY A 180 -3.23 -4.04 0.10
CA GLY A 180 -2.94 -2.91 0.97
C GLY A 180 -4.24 -2.25 1.45
N TYR A 181 -4.27 -1.80 2.69
CA TYR A 181 -5.47 -1.22 3.32
C TYR A 181 -5.99 0.09 2.68
N LEU A 182 -5.28 0.64 1.68
CA LEU A 182 -5.73 1.77 0.84
C LEU A 182 -6.53 1.34 -0.39
N HIS A 183 -6.50 0.06 -0.80
CA HIS A 183 -7.23 -0.49 -1.95
C HIS A 183 -8.75 -0.63 -1.69
N ILE A 184 -9.37 0.38 -1.09
CA ILE A 184 -10.74 0.35 -0.59
C ILE A 184 -11.81 0.27 -1.69
N LEU A 185 -11.45 0.59 -2.95
CA LEU A 185 -12.37 0.50 -4.09
C LEU A 185 -12.32 -0.87 -4.77
N LEU A 186 -11.26 -1.66 -4.55
CA LEU A 186 -11.12 -3.02 -5.07
C LEU A 186 -12.36 -3.90 -4.83
N PRO A 187 -12.89 -4.06 -3.60
CA PRO A 187 -14.10 -4.86 -3.39
C PRO A 187 -15.33 -4.25 -4.08
N ILE A 188 -15.42 -2.92 -4.18
CA ILE A 188 -16.53 -2.24 -4.85
C ILE A 188 -16.51 -2.53 -6.36
N PHE A 189 -15.34 -2.48 -6.99
CA PHE A 189 -15.19 -2.80 -8.41
C PHE A 189 -15.43 -4.29 -8.69
N LEU A 190 -14.91 -5.19 -7.85
CA LEU A 190 -15.21 -6.62 -7.96
C LEU A 190 -16.73 -6.90 -7.87
N GLN A 191 -17.44 -6.27 -6.93
CA GLN A 191 -18.89 -6.39 -6.83
C GLN A 191 -19.61 -5.87 -8.08
N ARG A 192 -19.16 -4.75 -8.67
CA ARG A 192 -19.71 -4.22 -9.93
C ARG A 192 -19.46 -5.16 -11.12
N LEU A 193 -18.42 -5.98 -11.07
CA LEU A 193 -18.13 -7.04 -12.03
C LEU A 193 -18.88 -8.35 -11.71
N ASN A 194 -19.91 -8.30 -10.85
CA ASN A 194 -20.75 -9.43 -10.42
C ASN A 194 -19.96 -10.54 -9.71
N VAL A 195 -18.86 -10.21 -9.05
CA VAL A 195 -18.13 -11.14 -8.19
C VAL A 195 -18.73 -11.09 -6.78
N ARG A 196 -18.91 -12.25 -6.15
CA ARG A 196 -19.29 -12.33 -4.73
C ARG A 196 -18.07 -12.04 -3.88
N VAL A 197 -18.09 -10.94 -3.14
CA VAL A 197 -16.95 -10.46 -2.35
C VAL A 197 -17.30 -10.35 -0.87
N GLU A 198 -16.46 -10.93 -0.04
CA GLU A 198 -16.35 -10.64 1.39
C GLU A 198 -15.08 -9.84 1.66
N THR A 199 -15.04 -9.09 2.76
CA THR A 199 -13.85 -8.33 3.16
C THR A 199 -13.47 -8.62 4.60
N VAL A 200 -12.17 -8.57 4.89
CA VAL A 200 -11.65 -8.57 6.25
C VAL A 200 -10.50 -7.57 6.33
N ASN A 201 -10.47 -6.79 7.41
CA ASN A 201 -9.40 -5.84 7.69
C ASN A 201 -8.52 -6.38 8.82
N LEU A 202 -7.28 -6.77 8.50
CA LEU A 202 -6.37 -7.34 9.49
C LEU A 202 -5.88 -6.31 10.50
N LEU A 203 -5.85 -5.01 10.15
CA LEU A 203 -5.55 -3.95 11.10
C LEU A 203 -6.66 -3.85 12.15
N GLU A 204 -7.92 -3.92 11.75
CA GLU A 204 -9.05 -3.95 12.70
C GLU A 204 -9.06 -5.23 13.52
N LYS A 205 -8.78 -6.39 12.91
CA LYS A 205 -8.67 -7.67 13.62
C LYS A 205 -7.59 -7.58 14.71
N ALA A 206 -6.41 -7.06 14.39
CA ALA A 206 -5.33 -6.82 15.34
C ALA A 206 -5.72 -5.80 16.43
N CYS A 207 -6.39 -4.71 16.08
CA CYS A 207 -6.91 -3.75 17.06
C CYS A 207 -7.86 -4.39 18.08
N ARG A 208 -8.79 -5.25 17.61
CA ARG A 208 -9.72 -5.98 18.49
C ARG A 208 -8.98 -6.92 19.44
N LEU A 209 -7.95 -7.61 18.96
CA LEU A 209 -7.09 -8.46 19.82
C LEU A 209 -6.38 -7.67 20.92
N LEU A 210 -6.07 -6.40 20.65
CA LEU A 210 -5.43 -5.48 21.60
C LEU A 210 -6.42 -4.66 22.45
N ASN A 211 -7.74 -4.84 22.26
CA ASN A 211 -8.78 -3.97 22.84
C ASN A 211 -8.57 -2.48 22.52
N LEU A 212 -8.18 -2.18 21.28
CA LEU A 212 -7.96 -0.84 20.76
C LEU A 212 -8.93 -0.52 19.63
N GLU A 213 -9.13 0.78 19.38
CA GLU A 213 -9.78 1.28 18.18
C GLU A 213 -8.74 1.66 17.13
N LEU A 214 -8.98 1.24 15.88
CA LEU A 214 -8.15 1.63 14.76
C LEU A 214 -8.25 3.14 14.55
N ASN A 215 -7.11 3.82 14.66
CA ASN A 215 -6.99 5.23 14.34
C ASN A 215 -6.09 5.36 13.11
N GLU A 216 -6.70 5.50 11.94
CA GLU A 216 -5.95 5.66 10.68
C GLU A 216 -5.11 6.94 10.71
N ASN A 217 -4.00 6.96 9.97
CA ASN A 217 -3.23 8.18 9.88
C ASN A 217 -4.00 9.26 9.07
N PRO A 218 -3.76 10.56 9.32
CA PRO A 218 -4.50 11.63 8.64
C PRO A 218 -4.31 11.67 7.12
N GLY A 219 -3.14 11.25 6.63
CA GLY A 219 -2.85 11.16 5.20
C GLY A 219 -3.72 10.12 4.51
N ASP A 220 -3.82 8.92 5.08
CA ASP A 220 -4.71 7.88 4.55
C ASP A 220 -6.16 8.33 4.57
N THR A 221 -6.59 8.99 5.65
CA THR A 221 -7.96 9.51 5.78
C THR A 221 -8.26 10.51 4.65
N LEU A 222 -7.31 11.40 4.36
CA LEU A 222 -7.41 12.38 3.28
C LEU A 222 -7.46 11.72 1.90
N THR A 223 -6.57 10.75 1.62
CA THR A 223 -6.54 10.03 0.34
C THR A 223 -7.82 9.22 0.13
N LYS A 224 -8.30 8.49 1.14
CA LYS A 224 -9.56 7.74 1.08
C LYS A 224 -10.78 8.63 0.83
N ALA A 225 -10.81 9.82 1.43
CA ALA A 225 -11.87 10.78 1.18
C ALA A 225 -11.91 11.20 -0.30
N TYR A 226 -10.75 11.47 -0.92
CA TYR A 226 -10.69 11.75 -2.36
C TYR A 226 -11.04 10.54 -3.23
N MET A 227 -10.66 9.33 -2.81
CA MET A 227 -11.05 8.10 -3.50
C MET A 227 -12.58 7.92 -3.54
N LEU A 228 -13.25 8.23 -2.43
CA LEU A 228 -14.70 8.11 -2.27
C LEU A 228 -15.49 9.35 -2.70
N ASN A 229 -14.82 10.40 -3.19
CA ASN A 229 -15.41 11.71 -3.48
C ASN A 229 -16.19 12.31 -2.30
N ILE A 230 -15.67 12.14 -1.08
CA ILE A 230 -16.24 12.72 0.14
C ILE A 230 -15.80 14.19 0.23
N GLU A 231 -16.76 15.08 0.42
CA GLU A 231 -16.48 16.50 0.67
C GLU A 231 -15.88 16.69 2.07
N LEU A 232 -14.69 17.31 2.11
CA LEU A 232 -13.95 17.55 3.35
C LEU A 232 -14.17 18.94 3.92
N ASN A 233 -15.00 19.81 3.32
CA ASN A 233 -15.45 21.08 3.88
C ASN A 233 -14.32 21.98 4.45
N GLY A 234 -13.14 22.01 3.81
CA GLY A 234 -12.00 22.82 4.24
C GLY A 234 -11.06 22.13 5.25
N TYR A 235 -11.35 20.89 5.67
CA TYR A 235 -10.48 20.12 6.57
C TYR A 235 -9.25 19.52 5.87
N GLU A 236 -9.14 19.61 4.54
CA GLU A 236 -8.04 19.07 3.74
C GLU A 236 -6.67 19.56 4.25
N ARG A 237 -6.54 20.87 4.45
CA ARG A 237 -5.29 21.49 4.91
C ARG A 237 -4.93 21.04 6.33
N LEU A 238 -5.91 20.85 7.19
CA LEU A 238 -5.67 20.35 8.54
C LEU A 238 -5.18 18.90 8.51
N MET A 239 -5.85 18.02 7.77
CA MET A 239 -5.43 16.61 7.63
C MET A 239 -4.04 16.51 7.01
N ALA A 240 -3.74 17.33 5.99
CA ALA A 240 -2.42 17.41 5.40
C ALA A 240 -1.35 17.89 6.40
N ALA A 241 -1.63 18.92 7.18
CA ALA A 241 -0.72 19.39 8.25
C ALA A 241 -0.48 18.32 9.32
N GLN A 242 -1.52 17.60 9.74
CA GLN A 242 -1.41 16.49 10.69
C GLN A 242 -0.63 15.31 10.09
N SER A 243 -0.82 15.03 8.81
CA SER A 243 -0.07 14.01 8.05
C SER A 243 1.43 14.34 7.98
N LEU A 244 1.79 15.60 7.74
CA LEU A 244 3.19 16.03 7.75
C LEU A 244 3.88 15.75 9.08
N VAL A 245 3.20 16.07 10.19
CA VAL A 245 3.73 15.78 11.53
C VAL A 245 3.82 14.28 11.76
N TYR A 246 2.79 13.51 11.38
CA TYR A 246 2.77 12.06 11.46
C TYR A 246 3.97 11.42 10.75
N VAL A 247 4.16 11.74 9.47
CA VAL A 247 5.24 11.18 8.64
C VAL A 247 6.62 11.58 9.16
N SER A 248 6.73 12.75 9.80
CA SER A 248 7.96 13.24 10.42
C SER A 248 8.31 12.53 11.74
N MET A 249 7.36 11.83 12.35
CA MET A 249 7.51 11.17 13.66
C MET A 249 7.52 9.64 13.59
N VAL A 250 6.84 9.05 12.61
CA VAL A 250 6.76 7.58 12.46
C VAL A 250 8.13 6.99 12.15
N SER A 251 8.45 5.86 12.78
CA SER A 251 9.70 5.14 12.52
C SER A 251 9.79 4.68 11.05
N LYS A 252 11.02 4.64 10.52
CA LYS A 252 11.29 4.19 9.15
C LYS A 252 11.81 2.75 9.09
N ASP A 253 12.34 2.26 10.21
CA ASP A 253 12.91 0.91 10.32
C ASP A 253 11.82 -0.15 10.38
N GLU A 254 12.10 -1.32 9.81
CA GLU A 254 11.25 -2.50 9.98
C GLU A 254 11.34 -3.03 11.42
N LYS A 255 10.20 -3.02 12.12
CA LYS A 255 10.01 -3.65 13.42
C LYS A 255 9.50 -5.08 13.25
N LEU A 256 10.08 -5.99 14.02
CA LEU A 256 9.65 -7.39 14.09
C LEU A 256 8.74 -7.60 15.31
N PRO A 257 7.67 -8.40 15.18
CA PRO A 257 6.80 -8.73 16.31
C PRO A 257 7.54 -9.56 17.37
N THR A 258 7.21 -9.33 18.63
CA THR A 258 7.69 -10.12 19.78
C THR A 258 6.52 -10.67 20.59
N ARG A 259 6.80 -11.56 21.55
CA ARG A 259 5.75 -12.07 22.45
C ARG A 259 5.11 -10.96 23.30
N GLU A 260 5.89 -9.97 23.70
CA GLU A 260 5.43 -8.84 24.52
C GLU A 260 4.73 -7.76 23.68
N ASN A 261 5.14 -7.62 22.43
CA ASN A 261 4.57 -6.66 21.48
C ASN A 261 4.36 -7.34 20.12
N PRO A 262 3.21 -7.99 19.91
CA PRO A 262 2.94 -8.73 18.68
C PRO A 262 2.62 -7.83 17.47
N PHE A 263 2.29 -6.54 17.67
CA PHE A 263 1.98 -5.58 16.61
C PHE A 263 2.72 -4.24 16.80
N PRO A 264 4.06 -4.25 16.75
CA PRO A 264 4.89 -3.09 17.07
C PRO A 264 4.71 -1.88 16.14
N HIS A 265 4.40 -2.10 14.86
CA HIS A 265 4.09 -1.00 13.93
C HIS A 265 2.69 -0.45 14.24
N LEU A 266 1.66 -1.30 14.26
CA LEU A 266 0.29 -0.89 14.52
C LEU A 266 0.16 -0.07 15.82
N LEU A 267 0.82 -0.49 16.90
CA LEU A 267 0.79 0.23 18.17
C LEU A 267 1.44 1.62 18.08
N GLU A 268 2.57 1.76 17.39
CA GLU A 268 3.17 3.07 17.16
C GLU A 268 2.25 3.95 16.31
N GLU A 269 1.79 3.41 15.19
CA GLU A 269 1.00 4.12 14.19
C GLU A 269 -0.33 4.62 14.77
N ILE A 270 -1.07 3.78 15.52
CA ILE A 270 -2.32 4.18 16.19
C ILE A 270 -2.09 5.26 17.24
N ASN A 271 -1.06 5.10 18.08
CA ASN A 271 -0.79 6.07 19.14
C ASN A 271 -0.36 7.42 18.55
N LEU A 272 0.44 7.40 17.49
CA LEU A 272 0.87 8.59 16.78
C LEU A 272 -0.30 9.25 16.06
N ALA A 273 -1.10 8.49 15.31
CA ALA A 273 -2.31 8.97 14.64
C ALA A 273 -3.27 9.63 15.63
N ARG A 274 -3.55 9.00 16.77
CA ARG A 274 -4.39 9.56 17.84
C ARG A 274 -3.84 10.87 18.40
N LYS A 275 -2.51 10.99 18.52
CA LYS A 275 -1.86 12.21 19.00
C LYS A 275 -1.99 13.34 17.99
N VAL A 276 -1.64 13.10 16.73
CA VAL A 276 -1.63 14.15 15.69
C VAL A 276 -3.03 14.61 15.30
N LYS A 277 -4.03 13.72 15.32
CA LYS A 277 -5.43 14.06 15.00
C LYS A 277 -6.04 15.08 15.96
N LYS A 278 -5.47 15.24 17.15
CA LYS A 278 -5.89 16.24 18.14
C LYS A 278 -5.23 17.61 17.96
N MET A 279 -4.22 17.71 17.09
CA MET A 279 -3.50 18.96 16.85
C MET A 279 -4.29 19.87 15.91
N SER A 280 -4.36 21.15 16.26
CA SER A 280 -4.72 22.23 15.35
C SER A 280 -3.63 22.48 14.31
N TYR A 281 -3.99 23.22 13.26
CA TYR A 281 -3.07 23.59 12.18
C TYR A 281 -1.80 24.29 12.69
N GLU A 282 -1.96 25.25 13.61
CA GLU A 282 -0.84 26.00 14.21
C GLU A 282 0.04 25.13 15.12
N GLU A 283 -0.56 24.16 15.83
CA GLU A 283 0.20 23.18 16.59
C GLU A 283 1.02 22.27 15.66
N CYS A 284 0.44 21.84 14.53
CA CYS A 284 1.16 21.07 13.52
C CYS A 284 2.36 21.85 12.97
N LYS A 285 2.17 23.14 12.64
CA LYS A 285 3.24 24.03 12.17
C LYS A 285 4.38 24.13 13.16
N LYS A 286 4.07 24.40 14.44
CA LYS A 286 5.05 24.50 15.52
C LYS A 286 5.81 23.18 15.72
N GLU A 287 5.08 22.06 15.73
CA GLU A 287 5.64 20.72 15.95
C GLU A 287 6.55 20.31 14.79
N PHE A 288 6.14 20.53 13.55
CA PHE A 288 6.93 20.24 12.36
C PHE A 288 8.29 20.94 12.39
N PHE A 289 8.32 22.26 12.63
CA PHE A 289 9.59 23.00 12.74
C PHE A 289 10.42 22.61 13.96
N ARG A 290 9.79 22.11 15.03
CA ARG A 290 10.50 21.57 16.20
C ARG A 290 11.21 20.26 15.84
N ILE A 291 10.57 19.39 15.05
CA ILE A 291 11.15 18.13 14.56
C ILE A 291 12.30 18.40 13.59
N LEU A 292 12.09 19.26 12.59
CA LEU A 292 13.14 19.61 11.62
C LEU A 292 14.41 20.14 12.30
N ARG A 293 14.27 21.05 13.27
CA ARG A 293 15.40 21.57 14.04
C ARG A 293 16.14 20.48 14.82
N ARG A 294 15.42 19.52 15.41
CA ARG A 294 16.04 18.40 16.13
C ARG A 294 16.81 17.46 15.20
N ASN A 295 16.29 17.22 13.99
CA ASN A 295 16.94 16.34 13.02
C ASN A 295 18.19 16.99 12.42
N ASN A 296 18.16 18.31 12.15
CA ASN A 296 19.34 19.05 11.69
C ASN A 296 20.44 19.19 12.76
N LEU A 297 20.11 19.06 14.06
CA LEU A 297 21.07 19.04 15.17
C LEU A 297 21.67 17.64 15.42
N ARG A 298 21.18 16.60 14.74
CA ARG A 298 21.66 15.21 14.82
C ARG A 298 22.51 14.80 13.61
N MET A 299 22.70 15.71 12.65
CA MET A 299 23.69 15.63 11.58
C MET A 299 24.95 16.40 11.99
#